data_AF-A0A133NN03-F1
#
_entry.id   AF-A0A133NN03-F1
#
_cell.length_a   1.000
_cell.length_b   1.000
_cell.length_c   1.000
_cell.angle_alpha   90.00
_cell.angle_beta   90.00
_cell.angle_gamma   90.00
#
_symmetry.space_group_name_H-M   'P 1'
#
loop_
_entity.id
_entity.type
_entity.pdbx_description
1 polymer ?
#
loop_
_entity_poly.entity_id
_entity_poly.type
_entity_poly.pdbx_seq_one_letter_code
_entity_poly.pdbx_strand_id
1 'polypeptide(L)'
;MEAPVKQTFRDGLSKRVKKCKNYCKIPVLVKLALICGGDGGIIMVNAVEAFDAKHLKAAEEIPAFRPGDTVDVNVKIQEGNNTRIQTFTGVVIARKGAGVRETFVVRKVSFGTGVERRFPLHSPAIDSIKLVRSGRVRRAKLYYLRALRGKAARIAERRDNSAAK
;
A
#
# COMPACT_ATOMS: atom_id res chain seq x y z
N MET A 1 40.69 32.93 -24.61
CA MET A 1 41.10 33.79 -23.49
C MET A 1 39.93 33.81 -22.50
N GLU A 2 39.72 32.67 -21.84
CA GLU A 2 40.25 32.34 -20.51
C GLU A 2 39.38 32.93 -19.39
N ALA A 3 38.74 32.02 -18.67
CA ALA A 3 38.15 32.26 -17.36
C ALA A 3 39.21 32.75 -16.36
N PRO A 4 38.78 33.24 -15.19
CA PRO A 4 39.15 32.44 -14.03
C PRO A 4 38.04 32.24 -13.00
N VAL A 5 38.03 31.00 -12.52
CA VAL A 5 37.56 30.48 -11.24
C VAL A 5 38.08 31.31 -10.06
N LYS A 6 37.25 31.61 -9.05
CA LYS A 6 37.67 31.62 -7.63
C LYS A 6 36.53 31.22 -6.68
N GLN A 7 36.65 30.01 -6.14
CA GLN A 7 36.16 29.64 -4.81
C GLN A 7 37.02 30.32 -3.73
N THR A 8 36.41 30.85 -2.68
CA THR A 8 36.85 30.77 -1.26
C THR A 8 35.63 31.14 -0.39
N PHE A 9 34.97 30.25 0.36
CA PHE A 9 35.40 29.39 1.48
C PHE A 9 35.52 30.15 2.82
N ARG A 10 34.73 29.64 3.79
CA ARG A 10 34.77 29.81 5.27
C ARG A 10 34.25 31.12 5.86
N ASP A 11 33.66 31.15 7.05
CA ASP A 11 32.94 30.24 7.97
C ASP A 11 32.66 31.11 9.21
N GLY A 12 31.55 30.89 9.92
CA GLY A 12 31.28 31.58 11.20
C GLY A 12 29.81 31.57 11.63
N LEU A 13 29.17 30.42 11.88
CA LEU A 13 29.09 29.74 13.19
C LEU A 13 28.53 30.60 14.36
N SER A 14 27.22 30.47 14.61
CA SER A 14 26.61 30.63 15.94
C SER A 14 25.46 29.61 16.06
N LYS A 15 25.79 28.36 16.43
CA LYS A 15 25.65 27.81 17.79
C LYS A 15 24.24 27.95 18.37
N ARG A 16 23.41 26.93 18.13
CA ARG A 16 22.40 26.49 19.10
C ARG A 16 22.19 24.97 19.06
N VAL A 17 23.27 24.25 19.33
CA VAL A 17 23.26 22.82 19.69
C VAL A 17 23.25 22.72 21.22
N LYS A 18 22.12 22.31 21.80
CA LYS A 18 22.04 21.71 23.14
C LYS A 18 21.80 20.22 22.91
N LYS A 19 22.85 19.40 22.79
CA LYS A 19 23.49 18.65 23.88
C LYS A 19 22.52 17.71 24.61
N CYS A 20 22.35 16.52 24.04
CA CYS A 20 22.04 15.30 24.78
C CYS A 20 22.88 14.17 24.15
N LYS A 21 24.18 14.18 24.44
CA LYS A 21 25.01 12.99 24.35
C LYS A 21 25.01 12.38 25.75
N ASN A 22 24.37 11.23 25.92
CA ASN A 22 24.81 10.22 26.86
C ASN A 22 24.73 8.88 26.12
N TYR A 23 25.82 8.59 25.40
CA TYR A 23 26.23 7.24 25.10
C TYR A 23 26.65 6.61 26.43
N CYS A 24 25.87 5.66 26.93
CA CYS A 24 26.36 4.72 27.92
C CYS A 24 26.08 3.31 27.39
N LYS A 25 27.12 2.77 26.74
CA LYS A 25 27.55 1.36 26.80
C LYS A 25 26.41 0.37 27.05
N ILE A 26 25.86 -0.21 25.99
CA ILE A 26 25.06 -1.44 26.09
C ILE A 26 26.06 -2.60 26.26
N PRO A 27 26.17 -3.22 27.44
CA PRO A 27 26.98 -4.40 27.63
C PRO A 27 26.19 -5.62 27.14
N VAL A 28 26.81 -6.38 26.26
CA VAL A 28 26.43 -7.76 25.96
C VAL A 28 26.70 -8.58 27.22
N LEU A 29 25.67 -9.00 27.95
CA LEU A 29 25.56 -10.30 28.65
C LEU A 29 24.36 -10.30 29.62
N VAL A 30 23.46 -11.25 29.38
CA VAL A 30 22.77 -12.09 30.38
C VAL A 30 22.21 -11.39 31.62
N LYS A 31 20.89 -11.16 31.61
CA LYS A 31 20.10 -11.25 32.84
C LYS A 31 18.80 -12.00 32.59
N LEU A 32 18.93 -13.31 32.74
CA LEU A 32 17.89 -14.23 33.16
C LEU A 32 17.23 -13.68 34.44
N ALA A 33 15.96 -13.27 34.37
CA ALA A 33 15.01 -13.07 35.48
C ALA A 33 13.71 -12.52 34.85
N LEU A 34 12.75 -13.35 34.45
CA LEU A 34 11.71 -13.90 35.32
C LEU A 34 10.87 -12.79 35.97
N ILE A 35 9.94 -12.22 35.19
CA ILE A 35 8.64 -11.73 35.67
C ILE A 35 7.59 -12.04 34.60
N CYS A 36 6.84 -13.12 34.81
CA CYS A 36 5.43 -13.24 34.44
C CYS A 36 4.88 -14.43 35.22
N GLY A 37 4.41 -14.14 36.44
CA GLY A 37 3.51 -15.05 37.15
C GLY A 37 2.07 -14.81 36.67
N GLY A 38 1.33 -15.92 36.56
CA GLY A 38 -0.13 -16.13 36.43
C GLY A 38 -0.95 -15.02 35.77
N ASP A 39 -1.59 -15.22 34.63
CA ASP A 39 -2.53 -16.31 34.41
C ASP A 39 -2.29 -17.06 33.09
N GLY A 40 -2.40 -18.39 33.17
CA GLY A 40 -2.20 -19.32 32.07
C GLY A 40 -3.24 -19.18 30.97
N GLY A 41 -3.02 -18.22 30.07
CA GLY A 41 -3.42 -18.33 28.68
C GLY A 41 -2.20 -18.76 27.89
N ILE A 42 -2.20 -19.99 27.36
CA ILE A 42 -1.20 -20.45 26.39
C ILE A 42 -1.17 -19.39 25.28
N ILE A 43 -0.07 -18.64 25.14
CA ILE A 43 0.16 -17.79 23.97
C ILE A 43 0.47 -18.75 22.84
N MET A 44 -0.58 -19.38 22.31
CA MET A 44 -0.49 -20.20 21.14
C MET A 44 -0.23 -19.21 20.01
N VAL A 45 1.05 -19.02 19.67
CA VAL A 45 1.41 -18.48 18.37
C VAL A 45 0.84 -19.50 17.40
N ASN A 46 -0.36 -19.22 16.88
CA ASN A 46 -1.00 -20.11 15.94
C ASN A 46 -0.03 -20.23 14.77
N ALA A 47 0.37 -21.46 14.41
CA ALA A 47 1.28 -21.69 13.28
C ALA A 47 0.82 -20.94 12.01
N VAL A 48 -0.48 -20.68 11.91
CA VAL A 48 -1.15 -19.86 10.90
C VAL A 48 -0.67 -18.42 10.88
N GLU A 49 -0.51 -17.75 12.02
CA GLU A 49 -0.09 -16.34 12.09
C GLU A 49 1.38 -16.17 11.68
N ALA A 50 2.24 -17.11 12.08
CA ALA A 50 3.64 -17.14 11.66
C ALA A 50 3.79 -17.43 10.15
N PHE A 51 2.87 -18.21 9.58
CA PHE A 51 2.80 -18.45 8.15
C PHE A 51 2.32 -17.20 7.41
N ASP A 52 1.25 -16.58 7.90
CA ASP A 52 0.69 -15.38 7.29
C ASP A 52 1.73 -14.24 7.26
N ALA A 53 2.51 -14.04 8.32
CA ALA A 53 3.57 -13.03 8.37
C ALA A 53 4.62 -13.17 7.24
N LYS A 54 4.90 -14.39 6.76
CA LYS A 54 5.85 -14.65 5.66
C LYS A 54 5.31 -14.24 4.29
N HIS A 55 3.99 -14.21 4.14
CA HIS A 55 3.33 -13.93 2.86
C HIS A 55 2.74 -12.52 2.78
N LEU A 56 2.99 -11.68 3.79
CA LEU A 56 2.68 -10.26 3.73
C LEU A 56 3.69 -9.53 2.85
N LYS A 57 3.20 -8.92 1.77
CA LYS A 57 3.99 -7.93 1.01
C LYS A 57 4.22 -6.69 1.86
N ALA A 58 5.36 -6.05 1.66
CA ALA A 58 5.71 -4.80 2.32
C ALA A 58 4.67 -3.71 2.03
N ALA A 59 4.33 -2.92 3.05
CA ALA A 59 3.32 -1.86 2.94
C ALA A 59 3.73 -0.73 1.98
N GLU A 60 5.02 -0.61 1.66
CA GLU A 60 5.56 0.43 0.76
C GLU A 60 5.17 0.21 -0.71
N GLU A 61 4.91 -1.04 -1.12
CA GLU A 61 4.56 -1.37 -2.51
C GLU A 61 3.07 -1.15 -2.83
N ILE A 62 2.23 -1.05 -1.79
CA ILE A 62 0.77 -1.04 -1.95
C ILE A 62 0.23 0.35 -1.61
N PRO A 63 -0.23 1.12 -2.60
CA PRO A 63 -0.85 2.41 -2.32
C PRO A 63 -2.14 2.22 -1.51
N ALA A 64 -2.40 3.14 -0.59
CA ALA A 64 -3.66 3.17 0.15
C ALA A 64 -4.80 3.61 -0.78
N PHE A 65 -5.62 2.68 -1.25
CA PHE A 65 -6.82 2.96 -2.06
C PHE A 65 -8.11 2.52 -1.37
N ARG A 66 -9.21 3.18 -1.74
CA ARG A 66 -10.55 2.97 -1.18
C ARG A 66 -11.51 2.47 -2.27
N PRO A 67 -12.64 1.86 -1.89
CA PRO A 67 -13.72 1.60 -2.83
C PRO A 67 -14.16 2.91 -3.50
N GLY A 68 -14.40 2.87 -4.81
CA GLY A 68 -14.75 4.03 -5.62
C GLY A 68 -13.58 4.64 -6.39
N ASP A 69 -12.35 4.29 -6.02
CA ASP A 69 -11.16 4.73 -6.73
C ASP A 69 -10.96 3.93 -8.03
N THR A 70 -10.34 4.57 -9.02
CA THR A 70 -9.87 3.92 -10.24
C THR A 70 -8.42 3.50 -10.04
N VAL A 71 -8.16 2.21 -10.23
CA VAL A 71 -6.83 1.60 -10.06
C VAL A 71 -6.39 0.91 -11.35
N ASP A 72 -5.09 0.97 -11.60
CA ASP A 72 -4.41 0.18 -12.61
C ASP A 72 -3.68 -0.97 -11.89
N VAL A 73 -4.09 -2.20 -12.20
CA VAL A 73 -3.47 -3.41 -11.66
C VAL A 73 -2.67 -4.08 -12.76
N ASN A 74 -1.35 -4.13 -12.61
CA ASN A 74 -0.46 -4.84 -13.52
C ASN A 74 -0.36 -6.30 -13.10
N VAL A 75 -0.86 -7.20 -13.95
CA VAL A 75 -0.89 -8.64 -13.70
C VAL A 75 0.12 -9.31 -14.60
N LYS A 76 0.99 -10.12 -14.02
CA LYS A 76 1.92 -10.98 -14.74
C LYS A 76 1.17 -12.22 -15.25
N ILE A 77 1.13 -12.40 -16.56
CA ILE A 77 0.55 -13.57 -17.22
C ILE A 77 1.69 -14.32 -17.90
N GLN A 78 1.82 -15.60 -17.57
CA GLN A 78 2.80 -16.49 -18.18
C GLN A 78 2.08 -17.43 -19.15
N GLU A 79 2.43 -17.36 -20.43
CA GLU A 79 1.93 -18.23 -21.49
C GLU A 79 3.10 -19.09 -21.96
N GLY A 80 3.26 -20.26 -21.31
CA GLY A 80 4.40 -21.15 -21.52
C GLY A 80 5.74 -20.48 -21.13
N ASN A 81 6.58 -20.22 -22.12
CA ASN A 81 7.91 -19.63 -21.92
C ASN A 81 7.88 -18.09 -21.92
N ASN A 82 6.81 -17.47 -22.40
CA ASN A 82 6.72 -16.02 -22.52
C ASN A 82 5.96 -15.42 -21.34
N THR A 83 6.51 -14.34 -20.80
CA THR A 83 5.86 -13.54 -19.76
C THR A 83 5.39 -12.22 -20.37
N ARG A 84 4.13 -11.86 -20.14
CA ARG A 84 3.60 -10.53 -20.46
C ARG A 84 2.96 -9.89 -19.25
N ILE A 85 2.99 -8.56 -19.21
CA ILE A 85 2.29 -7.77 -18.19
C ILE A 85 1.00 -7.27 -18.81
N GLN A 86 -0.13 -7.62 -18.21
CA GLN A 86 -1.44 -7.12 -18.59
C GLN A 86 -1.92 -6.12 -17.56
N THR A 87 -2.19 -4.89 -18.00
CA THR A 87 -2.78 -3.85 -17.15
C THR A 87 -4.31 -3.96 -17.13
N PHE A 88 -4.87 -4.09 -15.94
CA PHE A 88 -6.31 -4.06 -15.69
C PHE A 88 -6.70 -2.76 -15.01
N THR A 89 -7.16 -1.80 -15.80
CA THR A 89 -7.67 -0.50 -15.35
C THR A 89 -9.15 -0.57 -15.03
N GLY A 90 -9.56 -0.25 -13.81
CA GLY A 90 -10.98 -0.20 -13.48
C GLY A 90 -11.30 0.39 -12.11
N VAL A 91 -12.59 0.43 -11.81
CA VAL A 91 -13.09 0.97 -10.54
C VAL A 91 -13.09 -0.13 -9.48
N VAL A 92 -12.57 0.17 -8.30
CA VAL A 92 -12.66 -0.72 -7.13
C VAL A 92 -14.08 -0.68 -6.58
N ILE A 93 -14.77 -1.82 -6.60
CA ILE A 93 -16.14 -1.93 -6.08
C ILE A 93 -16.15 -2.23 -4.59
N ALA A 94 -15.27 -3.12 -4.17
CA ALA A 94 -15.27 -3.69 -2.83
C ALA A 94 -13.86 -4.12 -2.46
N ARG A 95 -13.57 -3.98 -1.16
CA ARG A 95 -12.39 -4.51 -0.49
C ARG A 95 -12.88 -5.35 0.69
N LYS A 96 -12.30 -6.53 0.88
CA LYS A 96 -12.72 -7.54 1.87
C LYS A 96 -11.48 -8.21 2.45
N GLY A 97 -11.57 -8.53 3.73
CA GLY A 97 -10.58 -9.35 4.43
C GLY A 97 -9.64 -8.48 5.26
N ALA A 98 -8.68 -9.16 5.89
CA ALA A 98 -7.62 -8.56 6.69
C ALA A 98 -6.36 -9.41 6.53
N GLY A 99 -5.19 -8.80 6.71
CA GLY A 99 -3.89 -9.46 6.57
C GLY A 99 -3.68 -10.05 5.17
N VAL A 100 -3.10 -11.26 5.11
CA VAL A 100 -2.75 -11.94 3.85
C VAL A 100 -3.97 -12.22 2.96
N ARG A 101 -5.14 -12.43 3.57
CA ARG A 101 -6.39 -12.79 2.89
C ARG A 101 -7.14 -11.57 2.37
N GLU A 102 -6.54 -10.39 2.44
CA GLU A 102 -7.16 -9.18 1.94
C GLU A 102 -7.25 -9.20 0.41
N THR A 103 -8.46 -8.93 -0.07
CA THR A 103 -8.83 -8.99 -1.48
C THR A 103 -9.63 -7.76 -1.87
N PHE A 104 -9.52 -7.36 -3.13
CA PHE A 104 -10.31 -6.30 -3.70
C PHE A 104 -10.87 -6.71 -5.05
N VAL A 105 -12.00 -6.11 -5.43
CA VAL A 105 -12.71 -6.41 -6.68
C VAL A 105 -12.68 -5.17 -7.55
N VAL A 106 -12.14 -5.33 -8.75
CA VAL A 106 -12.07 -4.27 -9.76
C VAL A 106 -13.04 -4.59 -10.89
N ARG A 107 -13.81 -3.59 -11.31
CA ARG A 107 -14.73 -3.68 -12.46
C ARG A 107 -14.30 -2.75 -13.57
N LYS A 108 -14.27 -3.31 -14.77
CA LYS A 108 -14.06 -2.62 -16.04
C LYS A 108 -15.14 -3.05 -17.01
N VAL A 109 -15.55 -2.18 -17.92
CA VAL A 109 -16.29 -2.60 -19.12
C VAL A 109 -15.27 -2.69 -20.25
N SER A 110 -15.04 -3.89 -20.76
CA SER A 110 -14.13 -4.16 -21.88
C SER A 110 -14.97 -4.68 -23.04
N PHE A 111 -14.82 -4.08 -24.23
CA PHE A 111 -15.50 -4.53 -25.46
C PHE A 111 -17.02 -4.75 -25.27
N GLY A 112 -17.70 -3.83 -24.61
CA GLY A 112 -19.15 -3.92 -24.34
C GLY A 112 -19.56 -4.89 -23.23
N THR A 113 -18.64 -5.70 -22.71
CA THR A 113 -18.90 -6.67 -21.63
C THR A 113 -18.34 -6.20 -20.29
N GLY A 114 -19.13 -6.31 -19.23
CA GLY A 114 -18.69 -6.00 -17.87
C GLY A 114 -17.80 -7.12 -17.32
N VAL A 115 -16.53 -6.81 -17.07
CA VAL A 115 -15.55 -7.75 -16.50
C VAL A 115 -15.27 -7.35 -15.06
N GLU A 116 -15.45 -8.28 -14.14
CA GLU A 116 -15.06 -8.14 -12.74
C GLU A 116 -13.93 -9.13 -12.44
N ARG A 117 -12.84 -8.66 -11.82
CA ARG A 117 -11.74 -9.50 -11.34
C ARG A 117 -11.51 -9.25 -9.87
N ARG A 118 -11.34 -10.34 -9.11
CA ARG A 118 -10.95 -10.30 -7.69
C ARG A 118 -9.46 -10.54 -7.60
N PHE A 119 -8.76 -9.63 -6.95
CA PHE A 119 -7.32 -9.69 -6.76
C PHE A 119 -7.01 -9.83 -5.26
N PRO A 120 -6.14 -10.78 -4.86
CA PRO A 120 -5.51 -10.79 -3.54
C PRO A 120 -4.41 -9.74 -3.51
N LEU A 121 -4.37 -8.88 -2.49
CA LEU A 121 -3.38 -7.80 -2.40
C LEU A 121 -1.94 -8.30 -2.40
N HIS A 122 -1.69 -9.41 -1.69
CA HIS A 122 -0.36 -9.96 -1.50
C HIS A 122 0.01 -11.03 -2.53
N SER A 123 -0.77 -11.18 -3.61
CA SER A 123 -0.49 -12.20 -4.63
C SER A 123 0.81 -11.90 -5.40
N PRO A 124 1.68 -12.91 -5.64
CA PRO A 124 2.87 -12.75 -6.48
C PRO A 124 2.54 -12.52 -7.97
N ALA A 125 1.29 -12.82 -8.38
CA ALA A 125 0.84 -12.55 -9.75
C ALA A 125 0.68 -11.05 -10.05
N ILE A 126 0.61 -10.21 -9.01
CA ILE A 126 0.52 -8.76 -9.15
C ILE A 126 1.93 -8.18 -9.11
N ASP A 127 2.28 -7.50 -10.19
CA ASP A 127 3.55 -6.78 -10.32
C ASP A 127 3.47 -5.43 -9.61
N SER A 128 2.47 -4.61 -9.96
CA SER A 128 2.31 -3.28 -9.39
C SER A 128 0.85 -2.82 -9.38
N ILE A 129 0.50 -2.00 -8.38
CA ILE A 129 -0.82 -1.36 -8.25
C ILE A 129 -0.61 0.15 -8.26
N LYS A 130 -1.27 0.85 -9.19
CA LYS A 130 -1.21 2.31 -9.29
C LYS A 130 -2.60 2.91 -9.10
N LEU A 131 -2.67 3.98 -8.30
CA LEU A 131 -3.88 4.77 -8.15
C LEU A 131 -3.94 5.80 -9.28
N VAL A 132 -4.98 5.73 -10.11
CA VAL A 132 -5.15 6.65 -11.24
C VAL A 132 -6.00 7.85 -10.82
N ARG A 133 -7.12 7.57 -10.15
CA ARG A 133 -8.10 8.59 -9.79
C ARG A 133 -8.83 8.22 -8.50
N SER A 134 -8.99 9.20 -7.61
CA SER A 134 -9.72 9.05 -6.36
C SER A 134 -11.21 9.37 -6.54
N GLY A 135 -12.08 8.44 -6.19
CA GLY A 135 -13.53 8.59 -6.29
C GLY A 135 -14.18 9.01 -4.97
N ARG A 136 -15.12 9.95 -5.03
CA ARG A 136 -15.96 10.31 -3.89
C ARG A 136 -17.19 9.41 -3.85
N VAL A 137 -17.15 8.40 -2.99
CA VAL A 137 -18.29 7.53 -2.69
C VAL A 137 -18.61 7.50 -1.20
N ARG A 138 -19.88 7.22 -0.88
CA ARG A 138 -20.37 7.12 0.51
C ARG A 138 -20.50 5.68 1.00
N ARG A 139 -20.64 4.71 0.09
CA ARG A 139 -20.83 3.28 0.41
C ARG A 139 -19.50 2.53 0.31
N ALA A 140 -19.27 1.57 1.20
CA ALA A 140 -18.08 0.72 1.18
C ALA A 140 -18.11 -0.35 0.07
N LYS A 141 -19.30 -0.75 -0.40
CA LYS A 141 -19.50 -1.73 -1.47
C LYS A 141 -20.38 -1.13 -2.55
N LEU A 142 -19.85 -1.03 -3.77
CA LEU A 142 -20.49 -0.32 -4.89
C LEU A 142 -21.22 -1.26 -5.86
N TYR A 143 -21.95 -2.25 -5.34
CA TYR A 143 -22.61 -3.26 -6.19
C TYR A 143 -23.68 -2.67 -7.11
N TYR A 144 -24.19 -1.48 -6.80
CA TYR A 144 -25.14 -0.77 -7.65
C TYR A 144 -24.56 -0.39 -9.02
N LEU A 145 -23.23 -0.30 -9.16
CA LEU A 145 -22.55 -0.07 -10.44
C LEU A 145 -22.74 -1.22 -11.45
N ARG A 146 -23.34 -2.35 -11.02
CA ARG A 146 -23.69 -3.46 -11.91
C ARG A 146 -24.88 -3.13 -12.82
N ALA A 147 -25.87 -2.42 -12.27
CA ALA A 147 -27.07 -2.03 -12.98
C ALA A 147 -26.87 -0.75 -13.81
N LEU A 148 -25.96 0.13 -13.39
CA LEU A 148 -25.70 1.41 -14.06
C LEU A 148 -24.74 1.25 -15.24
N ARG A 149 -25.02 1.96 -16.34
CA ARG A 149 -24.17 2.03 -17.55
C ARG A 149 -24.03 3.47 -18.04
N GLY A 150 -22.97 3.74 -18.82
CA GLY A 150 -22.73 5.04 -19.44
C GLY A 150 -22.57 6.18 -18.42
N LYS A 151 -23.29 7.29 -18.63
CA LYS A 151 -23.19 8.51 -17.80
C LYS A 151 -23.58 8.27 -16.35
N ALA A 152 -24.53 7.36 -16.09
CA ALA A 152 -25.01 7.05 -14.74
C ALA A 152 -23.96 6.31 -13.88
N ALA A 153 -23.00 5.62 -14.52
CA ALA A 153 -21.93 4.92 -13.81
C ALA A 153 -20.74 5.84 -13.45
N ARG A 154 -20.77 7.11 -13.86
CA ARG A 154 -19.67 8.05 -13.60
C ARG A 154 -19.65 8.45 -12.13
N ILE A 155 -18.55 8.13 -11.46
CA ILE A 155 -18.29 8.52 -10.08
C ILE A 155 -17.67 9.93 -10.07
N ALA A 156 -18.14 10.77 -9.15
CA ALA A 156 -17.57 12.10 -8.91
C ALA A 156 -16.17 11.96 -8.31
N GLU A 157 -15.24 12.80 -8.76
CA GLU A 157 -13.87 12.79 -8.25
C GLU A 157 -13.81 13.41 -6.85
N ARG A 158 -12.96 12.84 -5.98
CA ARG A 158 -12.67 13.44 -4.67
C ARG A 158 -11.64 14.54 -4.87
N ARG A 159 -12.08 15.79 -4.74
CA ARG A 159 -11.19 16.94 -4.58
C ARG A 159 -10.92 17.11 -3.09
N ASP A 160 -9.72 16.76 -2.66
CA ASP A 160 -9.28 17.06 -1.30
C ASP A 160 -8.98 18.56 -1.23
N ASN A 161 -9.88 19.33 -0.61
CA ASN A 161 -9.78 20.78 -0.52
C ASN A 161 -8.76 21.24 0.55
N SER A 162 -7.77 20.40 0.86
CA SER A 162 -6.79 20.60 1.93
C SER A 162 -5.71 21.63 1.61
N ALA A 163 -5.68 22.17 0.40
CA ALA A 163 -4.79 23.25 -0.01
C ALA A 163 -5.34 24.67 0.31
N ALA A 164 -6.53 24.79 0.90
CA ALA A 164 -7.21 26.06 1.14
C ALA A 164 -7.26 26.48 2.63
N LYS A 165 -6.28 26.08 3.45
CA LYS A 165 -6.27 26.43 4.88
C LYS A 165 -4.89 26.84 5.36
#